data_AF-A0A8E8EWE0-F1
#
_entry.id   AF-A0A8E8EWE0-F1
#
_cell.length_a   1.000
_cell.length_b   1.000
_cell.length_c   1.000
_cell.angle_alpha   90.00
_cell.angle_beta   90.00
_cell.angle_gamma   90.00
#
_symmetry.space_group_name_H-M   'P 1'
#
loop_
_entity.id
_entity.type
_entity.pdbx_description
1 polymer ?
#
loop_
_entity_poly.entity_id
_entity_poly.type
_entity_poly.pdbx_seq_one_letter_code
_entity_poly.pdbx_strand_id
1 'polypeptide(L)'
;MTDTDRAGTSDTDRAGTSDTDRAGTETETGGSPSGATGDGPVGGKILEGVTVIDLSTFVTGGFCSAMLANQGAEVVKIEQPGYGDAVRHSGPPFIEGESPYYWTLSYGKKSLELDLKNDDAKEALYELVEEADIFIQNFRPGTAERLDVDYETLTDHNEDLIYLAISAFGQTGPWRERSGYDLLIQGMSGIMSVTGEADRQPVKVGLPMTDLITAMWAAFGATTALYRRGQTGEGEYIDLGMLEATLPWLTKQAGIVFAGEETKRMGTKDPVLAPYQTFETKDGFINICILNEKLWGELCEALDRPDLPDDERFEQNADRVEHLDELEAEIEATLADKTTDEWIEVIAEDAGVPAGPVYSVEEALDSPQIEARGTVTEIEHPELGEVPVIEHPLKFRNAESGFELPPPLLGEHNREVFRERGYSEAEIDRLAELGVFGDEDDESDAGDADDAGNPDDAGDADDAGNPDDAGDADDVNDD
;
A
#
# COMPACT_ATOMS: atom_id res chain seq x y z
N MET A 1 38.18 -55.49 26.07
CA MET A 1 38.46 -56.27 24.85
C MET A 1 38.19 -55.33 23.68
N THR A 2 39.12 -54.61 23.07
CA THR A 2 40.59 -54.49 23.04
C THR A 2 40.81 -53.01 22.66
N ASP A 3 41.50 -52.18 23.45
CA ASP A 3 42.94 -51.83 23.30
C ASP A 3 43.32 -51.55 21.82
N THR A 4 43.92 -50.42 21.41
CA THR A 4 44.95 -49.61 22.10
C THR A 4 45.26 -48.32 21.29
N ASP A 5 45.37 -47.20 22.00
CA ASP A 5 46.50 -46.25 22.08
C ASP A 5 47.19 -45.49 20.91
N ARG A 6 47.50 -44.22 21.29
CA ARG A 6 48.61 -43.29 20.94
C ARG A 6 48.49 -42.43 19.68
N ALA A 7 48.43 -41.10 19.75
CA ALA A 7 49.23 -40.04 20.42
C ALA A 7 50.58 -39.72 19.76
N GLY A 8 50.80 -38.42 19.48
CA GLY A 8 52.09 -37.79 19.14
C GLY A 8 51.97 -36.79 17.98
N THR A 9 51.85 -35.47 18.24
CA THR A 9 52.96 -34.45 18.21
C THR A 9 53.51 -34.19 16.82
N SER A 10 53.88 -33.00 16.34
CA SER A 10 53.81 -31.58 16.75
C SER A 10 54.57 -30.83 15.62
N ASP A 11 54.26 -29.55 15.47
CA ASP A 11 55.21 -28.50 15.06
C ASP A 11 55.70 -28.33 13.59
N THR A 12 55.35 -27.14 13.11
CA THR A 12 56.23 -26.09 12.55
C THR A 12 56.59 -26.06 11.06
N ASP A 13 56.14 -24.95 10.47
CA ASP A 13 56.93 -23.95 9.74
C ASP A 13 57.30 -24.08 8.26
N ARG A 14 57.04 -22.94 7.61
CA ARG A 14 57.76 -22.27 6.51
C ARG A 14 57.40 -22.61 5.06
N ALA A 15 56.62 -21.70 4.50
CA ALA A 15 56.97 -20.80 3.39
C ALA A 15 58.09 -21.23 2.42
N GLY A 16 57.77 -21.22 1.12
CA GLY A 16 58.75 -21.30 0.05
C GLY A 16 58.11 -21.32 -1.34
N THR A 17 58.07 -20.15 -1.96
CA THR A 17 57.76 -19.83 -3.36
C THR A 17 58.46 -20.72 -4.40
N SER A 18 57.81 -20.99 -5.53
CA SER A 18 58.43 -20.83 -6.87
C SER A 18 57.42 -21.00 -8.00
N ASP A 19 57.34 -19.97 -8.84
CA ASP A 19 56.83 -19.99 -10.22
C ASP A 19 57.40 -21.13 -11.06
N THR A 20 56.62 -21.63 -12.01
CA THR A 20 57.11 -21.88 -13.38
C THR A 20 55.96 -21.94 -14.38
N ASP A 21 56.12 -21.13 -15.42
CA ASP A 21 55.35 -21.03 -16.65
C ASP A 21 55.05 -22.36 -17.36
N ARG A 22 53.90 -22.41 -18.05
CA ARG A 22 53.83 -22.87 -19.45
C ARG A 22 52.49 -22.50 -20.14
N ALA A 23 52.63 -21.72 -21.21
CA ALA A 23 51.91 -21.68 -22.49
C ALA A 23 50.54 -22.41 -22.58
N GLY A 24 49.46 -21.84 -23.11
CA GLY A 24 49.33 -20.87 -24.20
C GLY A 24 48.52 -21.53 -25.32
N THR A 25 47.25 -21.14 -25.47
CA THR A 25 46.47 -21.32 -26.71
C THR A 25 45.47 -20.17 -26.81
N GLU A 26 45.68 -19.30 -27.80
CA GLU A 26 44.77 -18.22 -28.18
C GLU A 26 43.64 -18.76 -29.06
N THR A 27 42.43 -18.21 -28.90
CA THR A 27 41.48 -18.00 -30.01
C THR A 27 40.52 -16.85 -29.66
N GLU A 28 40.79 -15.71 -30.29
CA GLU A 28 39.88 -14.70 -30.91
C GLU A 28 38.46 -14.50 -30.30
N THR A 29 38.23 -13.40 -29.59
CA THR A 29 37.69 -12.08 -30.02
C THR A 29 36.20 -12.04 -30.40
N GLY A 30 35.43 -11.25 -29.64
CA GLY A 30 34.07 -10.84 -30.01
C GLY A 30 33.32 -10.08 -28.91
N GLY A 31 33.38 -8.74 -28.94
CA GLY A 31 32.34 -7.86 -28.42
C GLY A 31 32.38 -7.47 -26.94
N SER A 32 33.22 -6.50 -26.59
CA SER A 32 32.92 -5.64 -25.42
C SER A 32 31.80 -4.67 -25.79
N PRO A 33 30.73 -4.52 -24.99
CA PRO A 33 29.86 -3.36 -25.11
C PRO A 33 30.64 -2.15 -24.59
N SER A 34 31.21 -1.37 -25.51
CA SER A 34 31.70 -0.03 -25.22
C SER A 34 30.54 0.95 -25.35
N GLY A 35 30.35 1.81 -24.34
CA GLY A 35 29.61 3.06 -24.54
C GLY A 35 28.57 3.40 -23.49
N ALA A 36 28.88 3.31 -22.20
CA ALA A 36 28.24 4.17 -21.21
C ALA A 36 29.13 5.40 -21.00
N THR A 37 29.06 6.35 -21.93
CA THR A 37 29.51 7.72 -21.70
C THR A 37 28.26 8.59 -21.64
N GLY A 38 27.81 8.83 -20.41
CA GLY A 38 26.81 9.83 -20.08
C GLY A 38 27.23 10.48 -18.77
N ASP A 39 27.92 11.61 -18.89
CA ASP A 39 28.13 12.58 -17.82
C ASP A 39 26.82 13.38 -17.71
N GLY A 40 25.99 13.06 -16.71
CA GLY A 40 24.66 13.62 -16.39
C GLY A 40 24.25 13.16 -14.97
N PRO A 41 23.47 13.96 -14.21
CA PRO A 41 23.89 14.52 -12.93
C PRO A 41 24.00 13.52 -11.78
N VAL A 42 24.96 13.82 -10.90
CA VAL A 42 24.90 13.49 -9.47
C VAL A 42 23.70 14.25 -8.89
N GLY A 43 22.59 13.55 -8.63
CA GLY A 43 21.38 14.05 -7.95
C GLY A 43 20.14 14.20 -8.85
N GLY A 44 19.55 13.10 -9.31
CA GLY A 44 18.22 13.07 -9.95
C GLY A 44 17.25 12.18 -9.17
N LYS A 45 15.94 12.28 -9.45
CA LYS A 45 14.93 11.43 -8.78
C LYS A 45 14.93 10.01 -9.37
N ILE A 46 14.48 9.01 -8.58
CA ILE A 46 14.56 7.59 -8.96
C ILE A 46 13.73 7.26 -10.22
N LEU A 47 12.56 7.87 -10.34
CA LEU A 47 11.62 7.67 -11.46
C LEU A 47 11.54 8.90 -12.36
N GLU A 48 12.58 9.73 -12.38
CA GLU A 48 12.65 10.88 -13.29
C GLU A 48 12.56 10.38 -14.75
N GLY A 49 11.65 11.01 -15.51
CA GLY A 49 11.36 10.62 -16.89
C GLY A 49 10.36 9.46 -17.05
N VAL A 50 9.78 8.95 -15.95
CA VAL A 50 8.66 8.00 -16.00
C VAL A 50 7.34 8.77 -16.02
N THR A 51 6.47 8.49 -17.00
CA THR A 51 5.12 9.06 -17.11
C THR A 51 4.06 8.02 -16.72
N VAL A 52 3.13 8.40 -15.84
CA VAL A 52 2.03 7.56 -15.35
C VAL A 52 0.70 8.22 -15.67
N ILE A 53 -0.17 7.47 -16.33
CA ILE A 53 -1.58 7.83 -16.50
C ILE A 53 -2.39 7.10 -15.43
N ASP A 54 -2.96 7.86 -14.50
CA ASP A 54 -3.74 7.35 -13.36
C ASP A 54 -5.23 7.59 -13.60
N LEU A 55 -5.92 6.57 -14.11
CA LEU A 55 -7.38 6.56 -14.29
C LEU A 55 -8.08 5.90 -13.09
N SER A 56 -7.35 5.65 -11.99
CA SER A 56 -7.95 5.04 -10.81
C SER A 56 -8.77 6.02 -9.98
N THR A 57 -9.67 5.46 -9.18
CA THR A 57 -10.48 6.19 -8.21
C THR A 57 -10.22 5.67 -6.80
N PHE A 58 -10.59 6.42 -5.76
CA PHE A 58 -10.37 6.01 -4.38
C PHE A 58 -8.90 5.69 -4.07
N VAL A 59 -8.66 4.70 -3.21
CA VAL A 59 -7.43 4.59 -2.42
C VAL A 59 -6.34 3.77 -3.11
N THR A 60 -6.68 2.63 -3.71
CA THR A 60 -5.69 1.64 -4.19
C THR A 60 -4.75 2.20 -5.26
N GLY A 61 -5.32 2.56 -6.41
CA GLY A 61 -4.53 3.15 -7.49
C GLY A 61 -4.04 4.55 -7.15
N GLY A 62 -4.85 5.35 -6.44
CA GLY A 62 -4.48 6.69 -6.01
C GLY A 62 -3.22 6.71 -5.13
N PHE A 63 -3.14 5.84 -4.13
CA PHE A 63 -1.96 5.71 -3.29
C PHE A 63 -0.77 5.13 -4.06
N CYS A 64 -0.99 4.14 -4.94
CA CYS A 64 0.06 3.58 -5.79
C CYS A 64 0.75 4.67 -6.63
N SER A 65 -0.03 5.45 -7.38
CA SER A 65 0.51 6.50 -8.23
C SER A 65 1.12 7.65 -7.42
N ALA A 66 0.59 7.98 -6.24
CA ALA A 66 1.23 8.93 -5.32
C ALA A 66 2.63 8.45 -4.87
N MET A 67 2.81 7.14 -4.63
CA MET A 67 4.14 6.60 -4.32
C MET A 67 5.12 6.75 -5.49
N LEU A 68 4.65 6.56 -6.73
CA LEU A 68 5.46 6.79 -7.93
C LEU A 68 5.80 8.27 -8.10
N ALA A 69 4.83 9.17 -7.90
CA ALA A 69 5.02 10.63 -7.95
C ALA A 69 6.08 11.10 -6.95
N ASN A 70 6.02 10.61 -5.70
CA ASN A 70 7.00 10.96 -4.67
C ASN A 70 8.44 10.58 -5.10
N GLN A 71 8.59 9.51 -5.87
CA GLN A 71 9.88 9.05 -6.39
C GLN A 71 10.28 9.71 -7.73
N GLY A 72 9.50 10.68 -8.22
CA GLY A 72 9.83 11.54 -9.35
C GLY A 72 9.14 11.20 -10.67
N ALA A 73 8.19 10.28 -10.68
CA ALA A 73 7.36 10.05 -11.86
C ALA A 73 6.43 11.24 -12.11
N GLU A 74 6.22 11.61 -13.37
CA GLU A 74 5.12 12.50 -13.75
C GLU A 74 3.82 11.69 -13.70
N VAL A 75 2.88 12.11 -12.86
CA VAL A 75 1.58 11.44 -12.74
C VAL A 75 0.47 12.36 -13.21
N VAL A 76 -0.21 11.96 -14.30
CA VAL A 76 -1.41 12.62 -14.80
C VAL A 76 -2.61 11.80 -14.34
N LYS A 77 -3.37 12.34 -13.39
CA LYS A 77 -4.62 11.77 -12.92
C LYS A 77 -5.75 12.19 -13.84
N ILE A 78 -6.38 11.20 -14.47
CA ILE A 78 -7.54 11.41 -15.33
C ILE A 78 -8.80 11.35 -14.46
N GLU A 79 -9.62 12.39 -14.55
CA GLU A 79 -10.77 12.58 -13.68
C GLU A 79 -12.05 12.85 -14.48
N GLN A 80 -13.20 12.52 -13.88
CA GLN A 80 -14.49 12.81 -14.48
C GLN A 80 -14.73 14.33 -14.45
N PRO A 81 -15.09 14.98 -15.57
CA PRO A 81 -15.38 16.39 -15.60
C PRO A 81 -16.44 16.83 -14.57
N GLY A 82 -16.17 17.93 -13.87
CA GLY A 82 -17.05 18.55 -12.86
C GLY A 82 -17.23 17.75 -11.56
N TYR A 83 -16.89 16.46 -11.53
CA TYR A 83 -17.04 15.60 -10.35
C TYR A 83 -15.71 15.22 -9.70
N GLY A 84 -14.70 14.89 -10.51
CA GLY A 84 -13.40 14.46 -10.03
C GLY A 84 -13.36 13.00 -9.56
N ASP A 85 -12.30 12.65 -8.82
CA ASP A 85 -12.26 11.42 -8.04
C ASP A 85 -13.28 11.44 -6.90
N ALA A 86 -14.02 10.35 -6.72
CA ALA A 86 -14.97 10.18 -5.62
C ALA A 86 -14.37 10.42 -4.22
N VAL A 87 -13.06 10.22 -4.04
CA VAL A 87 -12.41 10.49 -2.75
C VAL A 87 -12.36 11.98 -2.39
N ARG A 88 -12.48 12.91 -3.36
CA ARG A 88 -12.64 14.36 -3.09
C ARG A 88 -13.85 14.64 -2.20
N HIS A 89 -14.89 13.81 -2.32
CA HIS A 89 -16.16 13.94 -1.60
C HIS A 89 -16.25 13.06 -0.34
N SER A 90 -15.17 12.38 0.04
CA SER A 90 -15.16 11.48 1.21
C SER A 90 -14.93 12.25 2.51
N GLY A 91 -16.00 12.61 3.22
CA GLY A 91 -15.92 13.33 4.49
C GLY A 91 -17.14 13.09 5.39
N PRO A 92 -17.23 13.75 6.57
CA PRO A 92 -16.34 14.82 7.06
C PRO A 92 -14.95 14.33 7.53
N PRO A 93 -13.96 15.22 7.69
CA PRO A 93 -14.03 16.68 7.48
C PRO A 93 -13.89 17.09 6.01
N PHE A 94 -14.34 18.32 5.70
CA PHE A 94 -14.08 19.01 4.44
C PHE A 94 -13.37 20.33 4.73
N ILE A 95 -12.38 20.68 3.91
CA ILE A 95 -11.66 21.94 3.95
C ILE A 95 -11.83 22.60 2.58
N GLU A 96 -12.47 23.77 2.54
CA GLU A 96 -12.87 24.46 1.30
C GLU A 96 -13.60 23.56 0.28
N GLY A 97 -14.42 22.63 0.78
CA GLY A 97 -15.22 21.73 -0.07
C GLY A 97 -14.52 20.43 -0.47
N GLU A 98 -13.22 20.27 -0.14
CA GLU A 98 -12.46 19.07 -0.46
C GLU A 98 -12.13 18.24 0.78
N SER A 99 -12.11 16.91 0.60
CA SER A 99 -11.65 15.99 1.63
C SER A 99 -10.12 16.05 1.80
N PRO A 100 -9.60 16.27 3.02
CA PRO A 100 -8.17 16.10 3.28
C PRO A 100 -7.67 14.69 2.99
N TYR A 101 -8.57 13.71 2.91
CA TYR A 101 -8.21 12.35 2.51
C TYR A 101 -7.76 12.28 1.05
N TYR A 102 -8.38 13.07 0.15
CA TYR A 102 -7.93 13.20 -1.24
C TYR A 102 -6.49 13.71 -1.32
N TRP A 103 -6.10 14.66 -0.46
CA TRP A 103 -4.73 15.19 -0.47
C TRP A 103 -3.70 14.09 -0.30
N THR A 104 -3.90 13.21 0.68
CA THR A 104 -3.00 12.10 1.00
C THR A 104 -2.82 11.08 -0.13
N LEU A 105 -3.70 11.13 -1.13
CA LEU A 105 -3.68 10.25 -2.30
C LEU A 105 -3.27 10.97 -3.58
N SER A 106 -3.08 12.29 -3.55
CA SER A 106 -2.98 13.10 -4.77
C SER A 106 -1.84 14.12 -4.78
N TYR A 107 -1.04 14.20 -3.70
CA TYR A 107 0.23 14.95 -3.74
C TYR A 107 1.10 14.52 -4.93
N GLY A 108 1.74 15.50 -5.58
CA GLY A 108 2.65 15.25 -6.69
C GLY A 108 1.99 14.91 -8.04
N LYS A 109 0.65 15.01 -8.15
CA LYS A 109 -0.08 14.69 -9.38
C LYS A 109 -0.54 15.95 -10.12
N LYS A 110 -0.72 15.81 -11.43
CA LYS A 110 -1.48 16.73 -12.28
C LYS A 110 -2.91 16.19 -12.43
N SER A 111 -3.91 17.06 -12.34
CA SER A 111 -5.32 16.72 -12.60
C SER A 111 -5.71 17.10 -14.02
N LEU A 112 -6.25 16.15 -14.77
CA LEU A 112 -6.78 16.33 -16.12
C LEU A 112 -8.19 15.73 -16.17
N GLU A 113 -9.19 16.56 -16.48
CA GLU A 113 -10.55 16.11 -16.73
C GLU A 113 -10.67 15.52 -18.15
N LEU A 114 -11.27 14.34 -18.30
CA LEU A 114 -11.62 13.80 -19.62
C LEU A 114 -12.99 13.11 -19.56
N ASP A 115 -13.94 13.53 -20.41
CA ASP A 115 -15.19 12.79 -20.58
C ASP A 115 -14.96 11.56 -21.49
N LEU A 116 -14.66 10.40 -20.90
CA LEU A 116 -14.43 9.17 -21.67
C LEU A 116 -15.67 8.61 -22.38
N LYS A 117 -16.84 9.27 -22.29
CA LYS A 117 -17.98 8.99 -23.18
C LYS A 117 -17.85 9.68 -24.54
N ASN A 118 -16.96 10.66 -24.65
CA ASN A 118 -16.65 11.41 -25.85
C ASN A 118 -15.50 10.75 -26.61
N ASP A 119 -15.72 10.42 -27.89
CA ASP A 119 -14.71 9.80 -28.75
C ASP A 119 -13.49 10.71 -28.95
N ASP A 120 -13.66 12.03 -28.99
CA ASP A 120 -12.54 12.98 -29.10
C ASP A 120 -11.69 12.99 -27.80
N ALA A 121 -12.30 12.73 -26.64
CA ALA A 121 -11.56 12.62 -25.38
C ALA A 121 -10.79 11.30 -25.26
N LYS A 122 -11.33 10.21 -25.83
CA LYS A 122 -10.60 8.94 -25.95
C LYS A 122 -9.38 9.09 -26.86
N GLU A 123 -9.53 9.72 -28.01
CA GLU A 123 -8.40 9.99 -28.91
C GLU A 123 -7.32 10.82 -28.20
N ALA A 124 -7.73 11.86 -27.47
CA ALA A 124 -6.82 12.67 -26.67
C ALA A 124 -6.11 11.83 -25.58
N LEU A 125 -6.80 10.90 -24.92
CA LEU A 125 -6.19 9.96 -23.98
C LEU A 125 -5.18 9.03 -24.66
N TYR A 126 -5.49 8.51 -25.85
CA TYR A 126 -4.57 7.63 -26.58
C TYR A 126 -3.26 8.33 -26.92
N GLU A 127 -3.31 9.60 -27.32
CA GLU A 127 -2.09 10.39 -27.53
C GLU A 127 -1.26 10.58 -26.25
N LEU A 128 -1.91 10.68 -25.08
CA LEU A 128 -1.19 10.66 -23.80
C LEU A 128 -0.56 9.29 -23.51
N VAL A 129 -1.26 8.21 -23.88
CA VAL A 129 -0.79 6.83 -23.70
C VAL A 129 0.40 6.50 -24.60
N GLU A 130 0.53 7.10 -25.78
CA GLU A 130 1.68 6.93 -26.67
C GLU A 130 3.02 7.25 -25.99
N GLU A 131 3.03 8.19 -25.04
CA GLU A 131 4.23 8.58 -24.28
C GLU A 131 4.23 8.05 -22.83
N ALA A 132 3.19 7.32 -22.42
CA ALA A 132 3.07 6.81 -21.07
C ALA A 132 3.96 5.58 -20.83
N ASP A 133 4.49 5.45 -19.63
CA ASP A 133 5.21 4.25 -19.20
C ASP A 133 4.31 3.29 -18.44
N ILE A 134 3.39 3.84 -17.63
CA ILE A 134 2.48 3.08 -16.79
C ILE A 134 1.07 3.63 -16.96
N PHE A 135 0.10 2.73 -17.11
CA PHE A 135 -1.32 3.05 -17.04
C PHE A 135 -1.95 2.30 -15.86
N ILE A 136 -2.71 3.01 -15.02
CA ILE A 136 -3.33 2.45 -13.82
C ILE A 136 -4.84 2.64 -13.88
N GLN A 137 -5.58 1.55 -13.70
CA GLN A 137 -7.02 1.61 -13.48
C GLN A 137 -7.46 0.58 -12.44
N ASN A 138 -8.58 0.85 -11.78
CA ASN A 138 -9.14 -0.02 -10.75
C ASN A 138 -10.64 -0.32 -10.92
N PHE A 139 -11.07 -0.46 -12.17
CA PHE A 139 -12.45 -0.77 -12.53
C PHE A 139 -12.79 -2.24 -12.31
N ARG A 140 -14.10 -2.51 -12.24
CA ARG A 140 -14.59 -3.88 -12.31
C ARG A 140 -14.30 -4.47 -13.69
N PRO A 141 -14.01 -5.78 -13.78
CA PRO A 141 -13.77 -6.44 -15.06
C PRO A 141 -14.90 -6.15 -16.07
N GLY A 142 -14.54 -5.80 -17.31
CA GLY A 142 -15.49 -5.42 -18.38
C GLY A 142 -15.71 -3.91 -18.55
N THR A 143 -15.41 -3.09 -17.54
CA THR A 143 -15.62 -1.64 -17.64
C THR A 143 -14.52 -0.95 -18.45
N ALA A 144 -13.27 -1.39 -18.37
CA ALA A 144 -12.19 -0.84 -19.19
C ALA A 144 -12.45 -1.08 -20.69
N GLU A 145 -12.91 -2.28 -21.05
CA GLU A 145 -13.25 -2.66 -22.43
C GLU A 145 -14.44 -1.84 -22.97
N ARG A 146 -15.43 -1.54 -22.13
CA ARG A 146 -16.57 -0.71 -22.53
C ARG A 146 -16.20 0.76 -22.73
N LEU A 147 -15.18 1.23 -22.02
CA LEU A 147 -14.63 2.58 -22.14
C LEU A 147 -13.56 2.68 -23.23
N ASP A 148 -13.19 1.56 -23.88
CA ASP A 148 -12.09 1.44 -24.84
C ASP A 148 -10.73 1.87 -24.23
N VAL A 149 -10.50 1.54 -22.96
CA VAL A 149 -9.24 1.83 -22.23
C VAL A 149 -8.63 0.56 -21.63
N ASP A 150 -9.02 -0.61 -22.13
CA ASP A 150 -8.42 -1.89 -21.78
C ASP A 150 -7.01 -2.06 -22.38
N TYR A 151 -6.32 -3.11 -21.95
CA TYR A 151 -4.94 -3.34 -22.34
C TYR A 151 -4.77 -3.59 -23.84
N GLU A 152 -5.64 -4.41 -24.43
CA GLU A 152 -5.61 -4.70 -25.86
C GLU A 152 -5.81 -3.42 -26.68
N THR A 153 -6.77 -2.57 -26.30
CA THR A 153 -6.98 -1.27 -26.95
C THR A 153 -5.77 -0.34 -26.80
N LEU A 154 -5.24 -0.17 -25.59
CA LEU A 154 -4.14 0.78 -25.35
C LEU A 154 -2.80 0.31 -25.95
N THR A 155 -2.57 -0.99 -26.08
CA THR A 155 -1.34 -1.52 -26.69
C THR A 155 -1.27 -1.36 -28.21
N ASP A 156 -2.41 -1.10 -28.88
CA ASP A 156 -2.39 -0.67 -30.29
C ASP A 156 -1.74 0.72 -30.45
N HIS A 157 -1.70 1.53 -29.39
CA HIS A 157 -1.05 2.84 -29.35
C HIS A 157 0.34 2.80 -28.69
N ASN A 158 0.56 1.93 -27.71
CA ASN A 158 1.83 1.78 -27.01
C ASN A 158 2.13 0.32 -26.63
N GLU A 159 2.94 -0.36 -27.43
CA GLU A 159 3.30 -1.78 -27.22
C GLU A 159 4.18 -2.03 -25.99
N ASP A 160 4.83 -0.98 -25.47
CA ASP A 160 5.75 -1.02 -24.33
C ASP A 160 5.09 -0.60 -23.00
N LEU A 161 3.76 -0.43 -23.01
CA LEU A 161 2.98 0.02 -21.86
C LEU A 161 2.99 -1.01 -20.73
N ILE A 162 3.17 -0.53 -19.50
CA ILE A 162 2.90 -1.32 -18.29
C ILE A 162 1.48 -0.99 -17.84
N TYR A 163 0.56 -1.92 -18.02
CA TYR A 163 -0.84 -1.74 -17.68
C TYR A 163 -1.17 -2.46 -16.38
N LEU A 164 -1.63 -1.71 -15.39
CA LEU A 164 -2.00 -2.20 -14.07
C LEU A 164 -3.53 -2.21 -13.91
N ALA A 165 -4.10 -3.41 -13.85
CA ALA A 165 -5.52 -3.67 -13.65
C ALA A 165 -5.78 -4.12 -12.20
N ILE A 166 -6.29 -3.20 -11.37
CA ILE A 166 -6.63 -3.52 -9.98
C ILE A 166 -8.12 -3.84 -9.88
N SER A 167 -8.48 -4.89 -9.15
CA SER A 167 -9.89 -5.12 -8.80
C SER A 167 -10.02 -5.83 -7.45
N ALA A 168 -11.24 -5.96 -6.93
CA ALA A 168 -11.48 -6.63 -5.66
C ALA A 168 -11.00 -8.09 -5.63
N PHE A 169 -11.20 -8.82 -6.73
CA PHE A 169 -11.02 -10.27 -6.81
C PHE A 169 -10.16 -10.74 -7.99
N GLY A 170 -9.57 -9.82 -8.76
CA GLY A 170 -8.82 -10.11 -9.99
C GLY A 170 -9.72 -10.14 -11.24
N GLN A 171 -9.11 -10.13 -12.42
CA GLN A 171 -9.82 -10.17 -13.71
C GLN A 171 -10.37 -11.57 -14.04
N THR A 172 -10.02 -12.57 -13.24
CA THR A 172 -10.44 -13.98 -13.40
C THR A 172 -11.05 -14.57 -12.12
N GLY A 173 -11.65 -15.74 -12.24
CA GLY A 173 -12.22 -16.48 -11.10
C GLY A 173 -13.72 -16.22 -10.85
N PRO A 174 -14.32 -16.94 -9.90
CA PRO A 174 -15.77 -16.98 -9.71
C PRO A 174 -16.36 -15.70 -9.13
N TRP A 175 -15.54 -14.82 -8.58
CA TRP A 175 -15.96 -13.57 -7.93
C TRP A 175 -15.51 -12.33 -8.69
N ARG A 176 -14.93 -12.46 -9.89
CA ARG A 176 -14.39 -11.35 -10.67
C ARG A 176 -15.41 -10.21 -10.91
N GLU A 177 -16.68 -10.54 -11.09
CA GLU A 177 -17.77 -9.59 -11.34
C GLU A 177 -18.38 -8.99 -10.05
N ARG A 178 -17.90 -9.40 -8.87
CA ARG A 178 -18.42 -8.85 -7.60
C ARG A 178 -17.78 -7.51 -7.29
N SER A 179 -18.61 -6.59 -6.78
CA SER A 179 -18.13 -5.38 -6.14
C SER A 179 -17.28 -5.71 -4.92
N GLY A 180 -16.25 -4.91 -4.68
CA GLY A 180 -15.46 -5.02 -3.46
C GLY A 180 -14.95 -3.65 -3.01
N TYR A 181 -14.83 -3.54 -1.70
CA TYR A 181 -14.31 -2.39 -0.97
C TYR A 181 -13.46 -2.92 0.18
N ASP A 182 -12.60 -2.08 0.74
CA ASP A 182 -11.68 -2.47 1.80
C ASP A 182 -12.33 -3.28 2.93
N LEU A 183 -13.47 -2.83 3.46
CA LEU A 183 -14.17 -3.53 4.54
C LEU A 183 -14.56 -4.98 4.15
N LEU A 184 -15.02 -5.18 2.92
CA LEU A 184 -15.39 -6.50 2.42
C LEU A 184 -14.15 -7.40 2.32
N ILE A 185 -13.06 -6.86 1.79
CA ILE A 185 -11.80 -7.61 1.64
C ILE A 185 -11.15 -7.90 3.00
N GLN A 186 -11.20 -6.97 3.96
CA GLN A 186 -10.77 -7.23 5.34
C GLN A 186 -11.55 -8.39 5.98
N GLY A 187 -12.86 -8.45 5.74
CA GLY A 187 -13.72 -9.53 6.24
C GLY A 187 -13.43 -10.87 5.56
N MET A 188 -13.18 -10.86 4.25
CA MET A 188 -12.97 -12.07 3.44
C MET A 188 -11.55 -12.62 3.51
N SER A 189 -10.56 -11.79 3.80
CA SER A 189 -9.14 -12.18 3.85
C SER A 189 -8.72 -12.88 5.14
N GLY A 190 -9.56 -12.87 6.17
CA GLY A 190 -9.21 -13.40 7.49
C GLY A 190 -8.49 -12.40 8.41
N ILE A 191 -8.24 -11.16 7.97
CA ILE A 191 -7.69 -10.11 8.86
C ILE A 191 -8.64 -9.88 10.03
N MET A 192 -9.94 -9.65 9.76
CA MET A 192 -10.91 -9.38 10.83
C MET A 192 -11.06 -10.57 11.80
N SER A 193 -10.84 -11.81 11.36
CA SER A 193 -10.97 -12.97 12.26
C SER A 193 -9.88 -13.02 13.33
N VAL A 194 -8.76 -12.33 13.13
CA VAL A 194 -7.65 -12.24 14.08
C VAL A 194 -7.48 -10.86 14.72
N THR A 195 -8.24 -9.85 14.27
CA THR A 195 -8.20 -8.48 14.82
C THR A 195 -9.31 -8.26 15.85
N GLY A 196 -8.93 -7.73 17.03
CA GLY A 196 -9.83 -7.38 18.12
C GLY A 196 -9.62 -8.22 19.38
N GLU A 197 -10.40 -7.93 20.42
CA GLU A 197 -10.39 -8.66 21.69
C GLU A 197 -10.96 -10.09 21.55
N ALA A 198 -10.49 -10.97 22.42
CA ALA A 198 -11.07 -12.31 22.60
C ALA A 198 -12.56 -12.21 22.99
N ASP A 199 -13.38 -13.18 22.57
CA ASP A 199 -14.82 -13.28 22.87
C ASP A 199 -15.69 -12.07 22.46
N ARG A 200 -15.13 -11.13 21.69
CA ARG A 200 -15.84 -10.00 21.07
C ARG A 200 -16.06 -10.23 19.58
N GLN A 201 -16.92 -9.43 18.96
CA GLN A 201 -17.12 -9.49 17.51
C GLN A 201 -15.81 -9.14 16.77
N PRO A 202 -15.55 -9.72 15.59
CA PRO A 202 -14.48 -9.28 14.70
C PRO A 202 -14.55 -7.76 14.45
N VAL A 203 -13.40 -7.09 14.46
CA VAL A 203 -13.32 -5.67 14.13
C VAL A 203 -12.40 -5.47 12.94
N LYS A 204 -12.67 -4.41 12.17
CA LYS A 204 -11.77 -4.01 11.09
C LYS A 204 -10.52 -3.34 11.65
N VAL A 205 -9.42 -3.41 10.92
CA VAL A 205 -8.29 -2.51 11.13
C VAL A 205 -8.79 -1.07 10.87
N GLY A 206 -8.32 -0.12 11.69
CA GLY A 206 -8.80 1.27 11.65
C GLY A 206 -8.60 1.94 10.29
N LEU A 207 -7.50 1.58 9.62
CA LEU A 207 -7.09 2.06 8.30
C LEU A 207 -7.75 1.27 7.15
N PRO A 208 -7.80 1.82 5.93
CA PRO A 208 -8.15 1.11 4.70
C PRO A 208 -7.06 0.08 4.33
N MET A 209 -6.85 -0.90 5.20
CA MET A 209 -5.64 -1.71 5.24
C MET A 209 -5.44 -2.53 3.96
N THR A 210 -6.52 -3.08 3.40
CA THR A 210 -6.44 -3.89 2.18
C THR A 210 -6.23 -3.02 0.95
N ASP A 211 -6.77 -1.79 0.93
CA ASP A 211 -6.44 -0.83 -0.12
C ASP A 211 -4.94 -0.51 -0.12
N LEU A 212 -4.38 -0.19 1.07
CA LEU A 212 -2.97 0.17 1.21
C LEU A 212 -2.03 -1.01 0.88
N ILE A 213 -2.39 -2.23 1.31
CA ILE A 213 -1.66 -3.44 0.94
C ILE A 213 -1.64 -3.62 -0.58
N THR A 214 -2.80 -3.51 -1.23
CA THR A 214 -2.91 -3.64 -2.68
C THR A 214 -2.13 -2.55 -3.40
N ALA A 215 -2.19 -1.31 -2.92
CA ALA A 215 -1.43 -0.19 -3.47
C ALA A 215 0.09 -0.44 -3.41
N MET A 216 0.59 -1.03 -2.32
CA MET A 216 2.01 -1.37 -2.21
C MET A 216 2.43 -2.50 -3.16
N TRP A 217 1.58 -3.50 -3.34
CA TRP A 217 1.81 -4.54 -4.36
C TRP A 217 1.77 -3.97 -5.78
N ALA A 218 0.86 -3.05 -6.05
CA ALA A 218 0.75 -2.33 -7.32
C ALA A 218 2.02 -1.51 -7.63
N ALA A 219 2.50 -0.69 -6.69
CA ALA A 219 3.72 0.10 -6.87
C ALA A 219 4.96 -0.79 -7.03
N PHE A 220 5.04 -1.90 -6.29
CA PHE A 220 6.07 -2.91 -6.47
C PHE A 220 5.99 -3.59 -7.85
N GLY A 221 4.80 -3.95 -8.30
CA GLY A 221 4.55 -4.50 -9.64
C GLY A 221 4.98 -3.56 -10.75
N ALA A 222 4.56 -2.29 -10.67
CA ALA A 222 4.91 -1.27 -11.64
C ALA A 222 6.43 -1.05 -11.73
N THR A 223 7.12 -0.88 -10.60
CA THR A 223 8.57 -0.67 -10.59
C THR A 223 9.37 -1.90 -11.03
N THR A 224 8.90 -3.11 -10.71
CA THR A 224 9.52 -4.35 -11.19
C THR A 224 9.31 -4.58 -12.68
N ALA A 225 8.13 -4.22 -13.21
CA ALA A 225 7.84 -4.23 -14.65
C ALA A 225 8.69 -3.19 -15.39
N LEU A 226 8.86 -1.97 -14.86
CA LEU A 226 9.78 -0.96 -15.41
C LEU A 226 11.21 -1.49 -15.49
N TYR A 227 11.70 -2.14 -14.43
CA TYR A 227 13.01 -2.77 -14.42
C TYR A 227 13.12 -3.85 -15.51
N ARG A 228 12.11 -4.73 -15.63
CA ARG A 228 12.08 -5.79 -16.66
C ARG A 228 12.06 -5.19 -18.06
N ARG A 229 11.19 -4.22 -18.34
CA ARG A 229 11.10 -3.52 -19.61
C ARG A 229 12.41 -2.84 -19.98
N GLY A 230 13.15 -2.28 -19.02
CA GLY A 230 14.50 -1.76 -19.26
C GLY A 230 15.54 -2.82 -19.69
N GLN A 231 15.25 -4.12 -19.50
CA GLN A 231 16.09 -5.23 -19.95
C GLN A 231 15.59 -5.89 -21.24
N THR A 232 14.27 -5.94 -21.44
CA THR A 232 13.63 -6.67 -22.54
C THR A 232 13.14 -5.76 -23.66
N GLY A 233 12.79 -4.51 -23.34
CA GLY A 233 12.04 -3.61 -24.22
C GLY A 233 10.63 -4.12 -24.47
N GLU A 234 9.97 -4.72 -23.47
CA GLU A 234 8.61 -5.24 -23.58
C GLU A 234 7.77 -4.67 -22.44
N GLY A 235 6.55 -4.23 -22.75
CA GLY A 235 5.52 -3.85 -21.77
C GLY A 235 5.05 -5.03 -20.90
N GLU A 236 4.05 -4.80 -20.07
CA GLU A 236 3.49 -5.85 -19.20
C GLU A 236 2.03 -5.59 -18.85
N TYR A 237 1.26 -6.67 -18.67
CA TYR A 237 -0.09 -6.62 -18.13
C TYR A 237 -0.11 -7.20 -16.71
N ILE A 238 -0.48 -6.39 -15.72
CA ILE A 238 -0.51 -6.77 -14.32
C ILE A 238 -1.96 -6.79 -13.82
N ASP A 239 -2.52 -8.00 -13.66
CA ASP A 239 -3.78 -8.25 -12.93
C ASP A 239 -3.50 -8.37 -11.43
N LEU A 240 -4.16 -7.56 -10.61
CA LEU A 240 -4.02 -7.57 -9.16
C LEU A 240 -5.38 -7.57 -8.46
N GLY A 241 -5.72 -8.70 -7.83
CA GLY A 241 -6.88 -8.81 -6.95
C GLY A 241 -6.58 -8.35 -5.51
N MET A 242 -7.45 -7.52 -4.92
CA MET A 242 -7.28 -7.06 -3.53
C MET A 242 -7.28 -8.22 -2.52
N LEU A 243 -8.16 -9.21 -2.71
CA LEU A 243 -8.24 -10.37 -1.82
C LEU A 243 -6.92 -11.15 -1.80
N GLU A 244 -6.37 -11.51 -2.97
CA GLU A 244 -5.12 -12.24 -3.06
C GLU A 244 -3.92 -11.41 -2.60
N ALA A 245 -3.92 -10.10 -2.88
CA ALA A 245 -2.88 -9.17 -2.43
C ALA A 245 -2.78 -9.15 -0.89
N THR A 246 -3.90 -9.39 -0.20
CA THR A 246 -3.98 -9.39 1.26
C THR A 246 -3.43 -10.68 1.88
N LEU A 247 -3.61 -11.84 1.24
CA LEU A 247 -3.30 -13.14 1.87
C LEU A 247 -1.83 -13.32 2.30
N PRO A 248 -0.81 -12.87 1.55
CA PRO A 248 0.59 -12.97 1.99
C PRO A 248 0.87 -12.28 3.34
N TRP A 249 0.09 -11.26 3.70
CA TRP A 249 0.27 -10.49 4.93
C TRP A 249 -0.20 -11.23 6.18
N LEU A 250 -0.99 -12.30 6.02
CA LEU A 250 -1.38 -13.16 7.15
C LEU A 250 -0.18 -13.84 7.80
N THR A 251 0.93 -14.01 7.06
CA THR A 251 2.23 -14.50 7.56
C THR A 251 2.12 -15.60 8.63
N LYS A 252 2.26 -15.23 9.90
CA LYS A 252 2.19 -16.11 11.08
C LYS A 252 0.83 -16.80 11.22
N GLN A 253 -0.27 -16.10 10.99
CA GLN A 253 -1.63 -16.63 11.09
C GLN A 253 -1.90 -17.68 10.02
N ALA A 254 -1.42 -17.45 8.79
CA ALA A 254 -1.45 -18.47 7.75
C ALA A 254 -0.60 -19.69 8.15
N GLY A 255 0.57 -19.48 8.76
CA GLY A 255 1.41 -20.54 9.30
C GLY A 255 0.71 -21.42 10.34
N ILE A 256 -0.04 -20.83 11.28
CA ILE A 256 -0.85 -21.55 12.28
C ILE A 256 -1.89 -22.44 11.58
N VAL A 257 -2.61 -21.90 10.60
CA VAL A 257 -3.59 -22.67 9.82
C VAL A 257 -2.93 -23.80 9.03
N PHE A 258 -1.76 -23.57 8.43
CA PHE A 258 -1.00 -24.60 7.72
C PHE A 258 -0.50 -25.72 8.64
N ALA A 259 -0.28 -25.43 9.92
CA ALA A 259 0.03 -26.43 10.95
C ALA A 259 -1.21 -27.23 11.42
N GLY A 260 -2.42 -26.87 10.97
CA GLY A 260 -3.67 -27.51 11.36
C GLY A 260 -4.27 -26.98 12.65
N GLU A 261 -3.82 -25.81 13.11
CA GLU A 261 -4.33 -25.13 14.30
C GLU A 261 -5.31 -24.01 13.93
N GLU A 262 -6.13 -23.61 14.90
CA GLU A 262 -7.10 -22.53 14.74
C GLU A 262 -6.53 -21.20 15.22
N THR A 263 -6.79 -20.13 14.45
CA THR A 263 -6.43 -18.77 14.84
C THR A 263 -7.55 -18.15 15.69
N LYS A 264 -7.17 -17.20 16.55
CA LYS A 264 -8.12 -16.49 17.44
C LYS A 264 -7.76 -15.01 17.54
N ARG A 265 -8.75 -14.20 17.89
CA ARG A 265 -8.56 -12.82 18.34
C ARG A 265 -7.90 -12.82 19.72
N MET A 266 -6.87 -12.00 19.88
CA MET A 266 -6.06 -11.97 21.11
C MET A 266 -5.86 -10.56 21.67
N GLY A 267 -6.60 -9.55 21.19
CA GLY A 267 -6.35 -8.16 21.52
C GLY A 267 -4.97 -7.74 21.00
N THR A 268 -4.12 -7.23 21.90
CA THR A 268 -2.76 -6.79 21.60
C THR A 268 -1.70 -7.89 21.81
N LYS A 269 -2.11 -9.07 22.29
CA LYS A 269 -1.21 -10.20 22.59
C LYS A 269 -0.69 -10.88 21.32
N ASP A 270 0.59 -11.22 21.33
CA ASP A 270 1.19 -12.05 20.28
C ASP A 270 1.00 -13.56 20.56
N PRO A 271 0.66 -14.38 19.54
CA PRO A 271 0.42 -15.81 19.76
C PRO A 271 1.66 -16.67 20.06
N VAL A 272 2.89 -16.16 19.99
CA VAL A 272 4.12 -16.96 20.17
C VAL A 272 5.20 -16.29 21.01
N LEU A 273 5.05 -15.02 21.38
CA LEU A 273 6.02 -14.24 22.14
C LEU A 273 5.33 -13.58 23.33
N ALA A 274 5.96 -13.66 24.51
CA ALA A 274 5.41 -13.09 25.73
C ALA A 274 6.52 -12.51 26.65
N PRO A 275 6.34 -11.28 27.18
CA PRO A 275 5.33 -10.31 26.75
C PRO A 275 5.70 -9.68 25.40
N TYR A 276 4.76 -9.71 24.45
CA TYR A 276 4.80 -8.92 23.22
C TYR A 276 3.39 -8.39 23.00
N GLN A 277 3.09 -7.29 23.67
CA GLN A 277 1.75 -6.72 23.74
C GLN A 277 1.74 -5.29 24.31
N THR A 278 0.55 -4.70 24.35
CA THR A 278 0.25 -3.44 25.04
C THR A 278 -0.25 -3.72 26.46
N PHE A 279 0.15 -2.88 27.41
CA PHE A 279 -0.29 -2.90 28.81
C PHE A 279 -0.80 -1.54 29.27
N GLU A 280 -1.76 -1.53 30.20
CA GLU A 280 -2.18 -0.32 30.90
C GLU A 280 -1.10 0.19 31.86
N THR A 281 -0.90 1.51 31.87
CA THR A 281 -0.11 2.22 32.90
C THR A 281 -1.05 3.10 33.72
N LYS A 282 -0.50 3.91 34.62
CA LYS A 282 -1.29 4.83 35.46
C LYS A 282 -2.14 5.83 34.67
N ASP A 283 -1.71 6.24 33.48
CA ASP A 283 -2.33 7.33 32.71
C ASP A 283 -2.44 7.06 31.21
N GLY A 284 -2.01 5.90 30.73
CA GLY A 284 -2.04 5.56 29.31
C GLY A 284 -1.68 4.10 29.05
N PHE A 285 -0.95 3.87 27.97
CA PHE A 285 -0.59 2.52 27.53
C PHE A 285 0.86 2.46 27.06
N ILE A 286 1.52 1.33 27.36
CA ILE A 286 2.88 1.04 26.94
C ILE A 286 2.92 -0.29 26.18
N ASN A 287 3.56 -0.30 25.01
CA ASN A 287 3.93 -1.51 24.31
C ASN A 287 5.25 -2.03 24.87
N ILE A 288 5.33 -3.34 25.13
CA ILE A 288 6.55 -4.01 25.58
C ILE A 288 6.82 -5.21 24.67
N CYS A 289 8.04 -5.30 24.15
CA CYS A 289 8.44 -6.29 23.14
C CYS A 289 9.62 -7.15 23.61
N ILE A 290 9.32 -8.31 24.19
CA ILE A 290 10.32 -9.27 24.69
C ILE A 290 10.46 -10.43 23.72
N LEU A 291 11.64 -10.54 23.11
CA LEU A 291 11.94 -11.52 22.06
C LEU A 291 12.86 -12.65 22.50
N ASN A 292 13.40 -12.59 23.72
CA ASN A 292 14.32 -13.59 24.27
C ASN A 292 14.44 -13.45 25.80
N GLU A 293 15.02 -14.47 26.44
CA GLU A 293 15.16 -14.52 27.90
C GLU A 293 16.08 -13.46 28.50
N LYS A 294 17.03 -12.91 27.71
CA LYS A 294 17.86 -11.80 28.18
C LYS A 294 17.00 -10.55 28.41
N LEU A 295 16.18 -10.19 27.42
CA LEU A 295 15.25 -9.09 27.51
C LEU A 295 14.21 -9.31 28.61
N TRP A 296 13.78 -10.55 28.83
CA TRP A 296 12.87 -10.90 29.93
C TRP A 296 13.48 -10.58 31.29
N GLY A 297 14.74 -10.99 31.52
CA GLY A 297 15.47 -10.65 32.75
C GLY A 297 15.65 -9.15 32.91
N GLU A 298 16.05 -8.44 31.86
CA GLU A 298 16.23 -6.98 31.87
C GLU A 298 14.91 -6.24 32.17
N LEU A 299 13.78 -6.71 31.63
CA LEU A 299 12.45 -6.18 31.98
C LEU A 299 12.12 -6.41 33.45
N CYS A 300 12.30 -7.65 33.96
CA CYS A 300 11.99 -7.97 35.35
C CYS A 300 12.84 -7.16 36.34
N GLU A 301 14.11 -6.91 36.01
CA GLU A 301 14.97 -6.02 36.78
C GLU A 301 14.47 -4.56 36.74
N ALA A 302 14.09 -4.06 35.55
CA ALA A 302 13.56 -2.70 35.39
C ALA A 302 12.22 -2.48 36.14
N LEU A 303 11.40 -3.52 36.21
CA LEU A 303 10.12 -3.51 36.95
C LEU A 303 10.29 -3.73 38.46
N ASP A 304 11.51 -3.95 38.96
CA ASP A 304 11.78 -4.37 40.35
C ASP A 304 11.01 -5.64 40.75
N ARG A 305 10.89 -6.58 39.80
CA ARG A 305 10.21 -7.88 39.93
C ARG A 305 11.15 -9.06 39.65
N PRO A 306 12.25 -9.20 40.41
CA PRO A 306 13.20 -10.31 40.22
C PRO A 306 12.59 -11.68 40.57
N ASP A 307 11.39 -11.72 41.15
CA ASP A 307 10.64 -12.94 41.44
C ASP A 307 9.97 -13.55 40.21
N LEU A 308 9.65 -12.76 39.17
CA LEU A 308 8.93 -13.26 38.00
C LEU A 308 9.72 -14.31 37.20
N PRO A 309 11.03 -14.17 36.94
CA PRO A 309 11.81 -15.21 36.26
C PRO A 309 11.94 -16.52 37.05
N ASP A 310 11.77 -16.49 38.37
CA ASP A 310 11.83 -17.67 39.25
C ASP A 310 10.45 -18.37 39.39
N ASP A 311 9.38 -17.79 38.86
CA ASP A 311 8.05 -18.41 38.82
C ASP A 311 7.98 -19.41 37.66
N GLU A 312 7.62 -20.67 37.95
CA GLU A 312 7.49 -21.74 36.95
C GLU A 312 6.53 -21.38 35.80
N ARG A 313 5.59 -20.45 36.02
CA ARG A 313 4.68 -19.95 34.99
C ARG A 313 5.35 -19.04 33.98
N PHE A 314 6.47 -18.39 34.35
CA PHE A 314 7.09 -17.31 33.57
C PHE A 314 8.57 -17.53 33.25
N GLU A 315 9.14 -18.69 33.60
CA GLU A 315 10.55 -19.02 33.45
C GLU A 315 11.02 -18.91 31.98
N GLN A 316 10.32 -19.56 31.05
CA GLN A 316 10.64 -19.50 29.62
C GLN A 316 9.48 -18.90 28.82
N ASN A 317 9.77 -18.44 27.60
CA ASN A 317 8.76 -17.87 26.71
C ASN A 317 7.56 -18.81 26.49
N ALA A 318 7.77 -20.12 26.36
CA ALA A 318 6.68 -21.07 26.19
C ALA A 318 5.73 -21.08 27.39
N ASP A 319 6.30 -21.05 28.60
CA ASP A 319 5.52 -21.01 29.84
C ASP A 319 4.73 -19.69 29.93
N ARG A 320 5.37 -18.56 29.60
CA ARG A 320 4.73 -17.24 29.53
C ARG A 320 3.58 -17.18 28.51
N VAL A 321 3.73 -17.83 27.36
CA VAL A 321 2.69 -17.91 26.33
C VAL A 321 1.49 -18.77 26.80
N GLU A 322 1.74 -19.83 27.56
CA GLU A 322 0.68 -20.66 28.15
C GLU A 322 -0.12 -19.90 29.24
N HIS A 323 0.53 -18.95 29.92
CA HIS A 323 -0.02 -18.19 31.05
C HIS A 323 -0.11 -16.68 30.77
N LEU A 324 -0.51 -16.30 29.55
CA LEU A 324 -0.55 -14.90 29.10
C LEU A 324 -1.41 -13.99 30.00
N ASP A 325 -2.59 -14.48 30.41
CA ASP A 325 -3.53 -13.69 31.21
C ASP A 325 -2.98 -13.46 32.63
N GLU A 326 -2.32 -14.47 33.22
CA GLU A 326 -1.65 -14.31 34.51
C GLU A 326 -0.42 -13.40 34.42
N LEU A 327 0.37 -13.50 33.35
CA LEU A 327 1.54 -12.64 33.12
C LEU A 327 1.12 -11.18 32.97
N GLU A 328 0.07 -10.93 32.19
CA GLU A 328 -0.48 -9.60 31.98
C GLU A 328 -0.92 -8.97 33.29
N ALA A 329 -1.66 -9.71 34.12
CA ALA A 329 -2.10 -9.21 35.42
C ALA A 329 -0.93 -8.82 36.35
N GLU A 330 0.17 -9.58 36.35
CA GLU A 330 1.36 -9.27 37.16
C GLU A 330 2.12 -8.02 36.65
N ILE A 331 2.25 -7.90 35.33
CA ILE A 331 2.92 -6.76 34.70
C ILE A 331 2.08 -5.49 34.90
N GLU A 332 0.78 -5.51 34.60
CA GLU A 332 -0.10 -4.34 34.75
C GLU A 332 -0.23 -3.88 36.20
N ALA A 333 -0.30 -4.82 37.15
CA ALA A 333 -0.30 -4.47 38.58
C ALA A 333 0.95 -3.66 38.97
N THR A 334 2.09 -3.94 38.34
CA THR A 334 3.33 -3.19 38.54
C THR A 334 3.29 -1.86 37.78
N LEU A 335 2.85 -1.87 36.51
CA LEU A 335 2.82 -0.70 35.65
C LEU A 335 1.83 0.39 36.12
N ALA A 336 0.84 0.04 36.92
CA ALA A 336 -0.11 1.00 37.50
C ALA A 336 0.54 2.05 38.43
N ASP A 337 1.77 1.83 38.90
CA ASP A 337 2.45 2.72 39.87
C ASP A 337 3.01 4.01 39.26
N LYS A 338 3.32 4.02 37.95
CA LYS A 338 3.96 5.15 37.25
C LYS A 338 3.23 5.52 35.96
N THR A 339 3.42 6.74 35.50
CA THR A 339 2.91 7.19 34.20
C THR A 339 3.62 6.47 33.06
N THR A 340 3.02 6.55 31.86
CA THR A 340 3.63 5.99 30.64
C THR A 340 5.04 6.52 30.42
N ASP A 341 5.23 7.84 30.50
CA ASP A 341 6.55 8.47 30.29
C ASP A 341 7.60 8.03 31.33
N GLU A 342 7.20 7.92 32.60
CA GLU A 342 8.09 7.43 33.67
C GLU A 342 8.53 5.98 33.41
N TRP A 343 7.66 5.14 32.85
CA TRP A 343 8.03 3.77 32.45
C TRP A 343 8.88 3.72 31.19
N ILE A 344 8.69 4.63 30.24
CA ILE A 344 9.55 4.73 29.06
C ILE A 344 10.99 5.07 29.48
N GLU A 345 11.18 6.02 30.39
CA GLU A 345 12.51 6.35 30.95
C GLU A 345 13.14 5.11 31.60
N VAL A 346 12.40 4.40 32.46
CA VAL A 346 12.93 3.23 33.19
C VAL A 346 13.21 2.03 32.28
N ILE A 347 12.27 1.68 31.40
CA ILE A 347 12.31 0.43 30.62
C ILE A 347 13.12 0.63 29.33
N ALA A 348 12.82 1.68 28.55
CA ALA A 348 13.43 1.88 27.24
C ALA A 348 14.75 2.63 27.31
N GLU A 349 14.81 3.74 28.05
CA GLU A 349 16.00 4.61 28.06
C GLU A 349 17.11 4.10 28.99
N ASP A 350 16.76 3.76 30.23
CA ASP A 350 17.71 3.31 31.26
C ASP A 350 18.09 1.83 31.10
N ALA A 351 17.09 0.95 30.94
CA ALA A 351 17.33 -0.49 30.84
C ALA A 351 17.58 -0.99 29.41
N GLY A 352 17.24 -0.21 28.38
CA GLY A 352 17.43 -0.59 26.97
C GLY A 352 16.50 -1.71 26.50
N VAL A 353 15.39 -1.96 27.21
CA VAL A 353 14.37 -2.94 26.85
C VAL A 353 13.43 -2.33 25.82
N PRO A 354 13.11 -3.02 24.70
CA PRO A 354 12.20 -2.49 23.69
C PRO A 354 10.79 -2.21 24.25
N ALA A 355 10.48 -0.93 24.43
CA ALA A 355 9.18 -0.44 24.83
C ALA A 355 8.87 0.92 24.18
N GLY A 356 7.59 1.26 24.08
CA GLY A 356 7.13 2.51 23.46
C GLY A 356 5.69 2.85 23.83
N PRO A 357 5.32 4.14 23.94
CA PRO A 357 3.95 4.53 24.24
C PRO A 357 2.98 4.18 23.09
N VAL A 358 1.69 4.12 23.38
CA VAL A 358 0.64 4.11 22.35
C VAL A 358 0.19 5.55 22.10
N TYR A 359 0.61 6.12 20.97
CA TYR A 359 0.22 7.46 20.57
C TYR A 359 -1.13 7.51 19.85
N SER A 360 -1.83 8.64 20.01
CA SER A 360 -2.84 9.09 19.05
C SER A 360 -2.20 9.43 17.69
N VAL A 361 -3.05 9.61 16.67
CA VAL A 361 -2.56 9.99 15.33
C VAL A 361 -1.85 11.36 15.34
N GLU A 362 -2.38 12.33 16.10
CA GLU A 362 -1.78 13.66 16.26
C GLU A 362 -0.40 13.56 16.92
N GLU A 363 -0.29 12.87 18.06
CA GLU A 363 0.98 12.66 18.75
C GLU A 363 2.02 11.90 17.91
N ALA A 364 1.58 10.96 17.08
CA ALA A 364 2.47 10.22 16.19
C ALA A 364 3.06 11.13 15.10
N LEU A 365 2.23 11.96 14.46
CA LEU A 365 2.65 12.90 13.42
C LEU A 365 3.60 13.98 13.97
N ASP A 366 3.38 14.42 15.21
CA ASP A 366 4.16 15.47 15.87
C ASP A 366 5.32 14.92 16.73
N SER A 367 5.60 13.61 16.65
CA SER A 367 6.60 13.00 17.54
C SER A 367 8.03 13.46 17.20
N PRO A 368 8.94 13.55 18.20
CA PRO A 368 10.32 14.01 17.98
C PRO A 368 11.09 13.17 16.95
N GLN A 369 10.78 11.87 16.85
CA GLN A 369 11.39 10.97 15.89
C GLN A 369 10.93 11.27 14.45
N ILE A 370 9.65 11.59 14.25
CA ILE A 370 9.07 11.94 12.96
C ILE A 370 9.58 13.32 12.50
N GLU A 371 9.66 14.29 13.42
CA GLU A 371 10.29 15.60 13.17
C GLU A 371 11.76 15.42 12.75
N ALA A 372 12.55 14.67 13.53
CA ALA A 372 13.96 14.41 13.22
C ALA A 372 14.19 13.66 11.89
N ARG A 373 13.14 12.98 11.39
CA ARG A 373 13.17 12.26 10.12
C ARG A 373 12.70 13.11 8.93
N GLY A 374 12.12 14.28 9.17
CA GLY A 374 11.53 15.13 8.14
C GLY A 374 10.51 14.34 7.32
N THR A 375 9.60 13.65 8.02
CA THR A 375 8.56 12.81 7.41
C THR A 375 7.29 13.62 7.16
N VAL A 376 6.95 14.57 8.04
CA VAL A 376 5.90 15.54 7.78
C VAL A 376 6.56 16.82 7.27
N THR A 377 6.18 17.26 6.07
CA THR A 377 6.62 18.49 5.43
C THR A 377 5.42 19.38 5.14
N GLU A 378 5.64 20.56 4.56
CA GLU A 378 4.59 21.49 4.15
C GLU A 378 4.77 21.82 2.65
N ILE A 379 3.65 22.01 1.95
CA ILE A 379 3.64 22.43 0.56
C ILE A 379 2.61 23.54 0.35
N GLU A 380 2.91 24.49 -0.53
CA GLU A 380 1.98 25.56 -0.87
C GLU A 380 0.86 25.02 -1.78
N HIS A 381 -0.37 25.10 -1.29
CA HIS A 381 -1.59 24.77 -2.03
C HIS A 381 -2.27 26.04 -2.56
N PRO A 382 -2.72 26.08 -3.82
CA PRO A 382 -3.22 27.29 -4.48
C PRO A 382 -4.39 27.97 -3.74
N GLU A 383 -5.24 27.20 -3.05
CA GLU A 383 -6.41 27.74 -2.32
C GLU A 383 -6.26 27.74 -0.80
N LEU A 384 -5.35 26.93 -0.25
CA LEU A 384 -5.31 26.65 1.19
C LEU A 384 -4.07 27.23 1.89
N GLY A 385 -3.12 27.75 1.11
CA GLY A 385 -1.80 28.12 1.61
C GLY A 385 -0.99 26.88 1.94
N GLU A 386 -0.14 26.94 2.97
CA GLU A 386 0.68 25.80 3.39
C GLU A 386 -0.20 24.67 3.96
N VAL A 387 -0.11 23.48 3.35
CA VAL A 387 -0.78 22.26 3.81
C VAL A 387 0.25 21.20 4.20
N PRO A 388 -0.02 20.38 5.23
CA PRO A 388 0.89 19.32 5.65
C PRO A 388 0.93 18.20 4.61
N VAL A 389 2.09 17.56 4.48
CA VAL A 389 2.35 16.44 3.57
C VAL A 389 3.08 15.34 4.33
N ILE A 390 2.60 14.10 4.20
CA ILE A 390 3.34 12.94 4.72
C ILE A 390 4.23 12.41 3.59
N GLU A 391 5.54 12.65 3.72
CA GLU A 391 6.54 12.18 2.77
C GLU A 391 6.73 10.68 2.80
N HIS A 392 7.12 10.11 1.66
CA HIS A 392 7.48 8.70 1.60
C HIS A 392 8.70 8.40 2.50
N PRO A 393 8.70 7.26 3.22
CA PRO A 393 9.73 6.97 4.22
C PRO A 393 11.09 6.54 3.64
N LEU A 394 11.18 6.19 2.35
CA LEU A 394 12.47 5.76 1.77
C LEU A 394 13.41 6.97 1.59
N LYS A 395 14.48 7.01 2.39
CA LYS A 395 15.55 8.02 2.27
C LYS A 395 16.71 7.44 1.46
N PHE A 396 16.77 7.75 0.16
CA PHE A 396 17.87 7.33 -0.70
C PHE A 396 19.12 8.16 -0.43
N ARG A 397 20.28 7.51 -0.33
CA ARG A 397 21.57 8.22 -0.14
C ARG A 397 22.03 8.97 -1.38
N ASN A 398 21.69 8.46 -2.56
CA ASN A 398 22.24 8.89 -3.85
C ASN A 398 21.17 9.44 -4.81
N ALA A 399 19.94 9.60 -4.35
CA ALA A 399 18.83 10.09 -5.16
C ALA A 399 17.93 10.98 -4.29
N GLU A 400 17.25 11.92 -4.95
CA GLU A 400 16.25 12.78 -4.32
C GLU A 400 14.87 12.13 -4.40
N SER A 401 14.01 12.47 -3.46
CA SER A 401 12.61 12.03 -3.40
C SER A 401 11.80 13.08 -2.64
N GLY A 402 10.51 13.13 -2.90
CA GLY A 402 9.58 14.03 -2.24
C GLY A 402 8.52 14.55 -3.19
N PHE A 403 7.41 14.98 -2.62
CA PHE A 403 6.35 15.63 -3.39
C PHE A 403 6.75 17.07 -3.74
N GLU A 404 6.57 17.45 -5.00
CA GLU A 404 6.85 18.82 -5.48
C GLU A 404 5.60 19.62 -5.77
N LEU A 405 4.48 18.94 -6.04
CA LEU A 405 3.19 19.55 -6.33
C LEU A 405 2.21 19.27 -5.18
N PRO A 406 1.39 20.27 -4.80
CA PRO A 406 0.27 20.04 -3.91
C PRO A 406 -0.73 19.05 -4.55
N PRO A 407 -1.74 18.57 -3.82
CA PRO A 407 -2.85 17.89 -4.48
C PRO A 407 -3.51 18.87 -5.46
N PRO A 408 -3.77 18.46 -6.71
CA PRO A 408 -4.25 19.39 -7.72
C PRO A 408 -5.74 19.70 -7.55
N LEU A 409 -6.12 20.95 -7.85
CA LEU A 409 -7.53 21.26 -8.06
C LEU A 409 -8.07 20.45 -9.25
N LEU A 410 -9.38 20.19 -9.26
CA LEU A 410 -10.00 19.48 -10.37
C LEU A 410 -9.74 20.23 -11.69
N GLY A 411 -9.15 19.54 -12.66
CA GLY A 411 -8.87 20.10 -13.99
C GLY A 411 -7.80 21.18 -14.04
N GLU A 412 -7.06 21.41 -12.95
CA GLU A 412 -6.04 22.46 -12.85
C GLU A 412 -5.04 22.41 -14.01
N HIS A 413 -4.74 21.20 -14.49
CA HIS A 413 -3.70 20.96 -15.48
C HIS A 413 -4.27 20.59 -16.87
N ASN A 414 -5.58 20.77 -17.11
CA ASN A 414 -6.23 20.45 -18.41
C ASN A 414 -5.43 21.02 -19.59
N ARG A 415 -5.04 22.30 -19.52
CA ARG A 415 -4.29 22.95 -20.61
C ARG A 415 -2.79 22.68 -20.55
N GLU A 416 -2.24 22.46 -19.35
CA GLU A 416 -0.81 22.24 -19.15
C GLU A 416 -0.35 20.93 -19.77
N VAL A 417 -1.05 19.84 -19.47
CA VAL A 417 -0.71 18.49 -19.93
C VAL A 417 -0.64 18.44 -21.46
N PHE A 418 -1.66 18.93 -22.17
CA PHE A 418 -1.65 18.90 -23.64
C PHE A 418 -0.59 19.83 -24.24
N ARG A 419 -0.32 20.99 -23.61
CA ARG A 419 0.72 21.91 -24.08
C ARG A 419 2.11 21.27 -24.00
N GLU A 420 2.38 20.50 -22.94
CA GLU A 420 3.64 19.77 -22.78
C GLU A 420 3.82 18.67 -23.83
N ARG A 421 2.71 18.07 -24.29
CA ARG A 421 2.66 17.13 -25.42
C ARG A 421 2.67 17.82 -26.79
N GLY A 422 2.89 19.14 -26.84
CA GLY A 422 3.12 19.89 -28.07
C GLY A 422 1.88 20.49 -28.73
N TYR A 423 0.70 20.40 -28.10
CA TYR A 423 -0.51 21.04 -28.61
C TYR A 423 -0.37 22.56 -28.60
N SER A 424 -0.84 23.19 -29.66
CA SER A 424 -1.04 24.64 -29.70
C SER A 424 -2.28 25.06 -28.92
N GLU A 425 -2.33 26.31 -28.45
CA GLU A 425 -3.53 26.84 -27.78
C GLU A 425 -4.80 26.69 -28.62
N ALA A 426 -4.69 26.77 -29.96
CA ALA A 426 -5.84 26.60 -30.84
C ALA A 426 -6.33 25.14 -30.92
N GLU A 427 -5.44 24.15 -30.74
CA GLU A 427 -5.82 22.74 -30.64
C GLU A 427 -6.46 22.46 -29.28
N ILE A 428 -5.91 23.02 -28.20
CA ILE A 428 -6.48 22.90 -26.84
C ILE A 428 -7.86 23.57 -26.76
N ASP A 429 -8.02 24.76 -27.35
CA ASP A 429 -9.32 25.43 -27.46
C ASP A 429 -10.33 24.55 -28.21
N ARG A 430 -9.87 23.87 -29.27
CA ARG A 430 -10.72 22.94 -30.02
C ARG A 430 -11.11 21.72 -29.20
N LEU A 431 -10.21 21.15 -28.37
CA LEU A 431 -10.56 20.06 -27.45
C LEU A 431 -11.66 20.51 -26.48
N ALA A 432 -11.53 21.72 -25.92
CA ALA A 432 -12.55 22.29 -25.04
C ALA A 432 -13.89 22.50 -25.78
N GLU A 433 -13.89 23.05 -27.00
CA GLU A 433 -15.09 23.22 -27.83
C GLU A 433 -15.77 21.89 -28.20
N LEU A 434 -15.00 20.80 -28.25
CA LEU A 434 -15.49 19.44 -28.49
C LEU A 434 -16.02 18.77 -27.23
N GLY A 435 -15.96 19.42 -26.06
CA GLY A 435 -16.42 18.87 -24.78
C GLY A 435 -15.47 17.82 -24.20
N VAL A 436 -14.18 17.83 -24.58
CA VAL A 436 -13.18 16.86 -24.06
C VAL A 436 -13.02 16.99 -22.55
N PHE A 437 -13.02 18.23 -22.04
CA PHE A 437 -12.90 18.54 -20.61
C PHE A 437 -14.26 18.65 -19.90
N GLY A 438 -15.36 18.21 -20.53
CA GLY A 438 -16.74 18.45 -20.08
C GLY A 438 -17.32 19.80 -20.52
N ASP A 439 -18.61 20.00 -20.24
CA ASP A 439 -19.34 21.23 -20.58
C ASP A 439 -19.24 22.27 -19.44
N GLU A 440 -18.94 23.54 -19.77
CA GLU A 440 -18.80 24.63 -18.77
C GLU A 440 -20.11 24.99 -18.02
N ASP A 441 -21.27 24.48 -18.45
CA ASP A 441 -22.61 24.92 -17.98
C ASP A 441 -23.28 23.97 -16.96
N ASP A 442 -22.67 22.84 -16.58
CA ASP A 442 -23.29 21.81 -15.71
C ASP A 442 -23.02 22.01 -14.19
N GLU A 443 -23.02 23.26 -13.71
CA GLU A 443 -23.00 23.58 -12.27
C GLU A 443 -24.30 23.15 -11.52
N SER A 444 -25.28 22.54 -12.19
CA SER A 444 -26.64 22.39 -11.65
C SER A 444 -27.06 21.00 -11.16
N ASP A 445 -26.23 19.96 -11.28
CA ASP A 445 -26.58 18.59 -10.85
C ASP A 445 -25.84 18.09 -9.59
N ALA A 446 -25.29 19.00 -8.79
CA ALA A 446 -24.70 18.71 -7.47
C ALA A 446 -25.74 18.31 -6.39
N GLY A 447 -26.92 17.82 -6.81
CA GLY A 447 -28.11 17.69 -5.97
C GLY A 447 -28.90 16.41 -6.19
N ASP A 448 -28.25 15.28 -6.47
CA ASP A 448 -28.77 13.92 -6.25
C ASP A 448 -27.63 12.87 -6.35
N ALA A 449 -26.57 13.04 -5.54
CA ALA A 449 -25.41 12.14 -5.52
C ALA A 449 -25.57 10.90 -4.61
N ASP A 450 -26.81 10.53 -4.27
CA ASP A 450 -27.11 9.19 -3.72
C ASP A 450 -27.32 8.14 -4.83
N ASP A 451 -27.33 8.57 -6.11
CA ASP A 451 -27.51 7.70 -7.29
C ASP A 451 -26.56 8.06 -8.45
N ALA A 452 -25.37 8.60 -8.14
CA ALA A 452 -24.26 8.60 -9.10
C ALA A 452 -23.83 7.13 -9.30
N GLY A 453 -24.54 6.48 -10.22
CA GLY A 453 -24.43 5.09 -10.56
C GLY A 453 -22.97 4.68 -10.70
N ASN A 454 -22.61 3.69 -9.89
CA ASN A 454 -21.62 2.70 -10.27
C ASN A 454 -21.72 2.46 -11.80
N PRO A 455 -20.64 2.60 -12.59
CA PRO A 455 -20.72 2.47 -14.03
C PRO A 455 -21.28 1.11 -14.49
N ASP A 456 -21.47 0.12 -13.62
CA ASP A 456 -22.02 -1.20 -13.92
C ASP A 456 -23.56 -1.32 -13.93
N ASP A 457 -24.35 -0.23 -13.85
CA ASP A 457 -25.83 -0.34 -13.91
C ASP A 457 -26.44 0.21 -15.21
N ALA A 458 -25.87 -0.20 -16.35
CA ALA A 458 -26.46 0.01 -17.68
C ALA A 458 -27.25 -1.24 -18.13
N GLY A 459 -28.48 -1.36 -17.62
CA GLY A 459 -29.65 -1.98 -18.24
C GLY A 459 -29.51 -3.30 -19.04
N ASP A 460 -29.82 -4.42 -18.39
CA ASP A 460 -30.31 -5.63 -19.05
C ASP A 460 -31.85 -5.60 -19.09
N ALA A 461 -32.40 -5.09 -20.18
CA ALA A 461 -33.81 -5.24 -20.51
C ALA A 461 -33.93 -6.16 -21.70
N ASP A 462 -34.01 -7.48 -21.44
CA ASP A 462 -34.48 -8.43 -22.44
C ASP A 462 -35.58 -9.36 -21.90
N ASP A 463 -36.57 -9.44 -22.77
CA ASP A 463 -37.90 -10.03 -22.71
C ASP A 463 -37.90 -11.54 -22.42
N ALA A 464 -38.54 -11.94 -21.33
CA ALA A 464 -38.96 -13.32 -21.11
C ALA A 464 -40.40 -13.35 -20.59
N GLY A 465 -41.34 -13.41 -21.53
CA GLY A 465 -42.75 -13.64 -21.28
C GLY A 465 -43.02 -14.90 -20.44
N ASN A 466 -43.90 -14.75 -19.45
CA ASN A 466 -44.46 -15.85 -18.68
C ASN A 466 -45.96 -15.98 -19.01
N PRO A 467 -46.42 -17.10 -19.60
CA PRO A 467 -47.84 -17.43 -19.66
C PRO A 467 -48.26 -18.22 -18.41
N ASP A 468 -49.53 -18.00 -17.99
CA ASP A 468 -50.53 -18.94 -17.44
C ASP A 468 -50.03 -20.18 -16.64
N ASP A 469 -50.61 -20.59 -15.51
CA ASP A 469 -52.01 -20.61 -15.10
C ASP A 469 -52.12 -21.08 -13.63
N ALA A 470 -53.22 -20.69 -12.99
CA ALA A 470 -54.02 -21.33 -11.94
C ALA A 470 -53.41 -22.26 -10.86
N GLY A 471 -53.89 -22.04 -9.61
CA GLY A 471 -54.16 -23.16 -8.71
C GLY A 471 -54.37 -22.80 -7.24
N ASP A 472 -55.63 -22.54 -6.86
CA ASP A 472 -56.14 -22.57 -5.48
C ASP A 472 -55.69 -23.80 -4.67
N ALA A 473 -55.43 -23.62 -3.36
CA ALA A 473 -56.10 -24.36 -2.27
C ALA A 473 -55.49 -24.10 -0.88
N ASP A 474 -56.34 -23.56 0.01
CA ASP A 474 -56.63 -23.96 1.40
C ASP A 474 -55.51 -24.47 2.36
N ASP A 475 -55.18 -23.61 3.33
CA ASP A 475 -55.48 -23.76 4.78
C ASP A 475 -55.44 -25.17 5.43
N VAL A 476 -54.40 -25.48 6.22
CA VAL A 476 -54.46 -26.40 7.41
C VAL A 476 -53.32 -26.08 8.42
N ASN A 477 -53.69 -26.00 9.71
CA ASN A 477 -52.88 -25.87 10.94
C ASN A 477 -52.19 -27.18 11.42
N ASP A 478 -51.33 -27.02 12.45
CA ASP A 478 -50.68 -28.02 13.36
C ASP A 478 -49.56 -28.87 12.72
N ASP A 479 -48.35 -29.04 13.30
CA ASP A 479 -47.83 -29.04 14.69
C ASP A 479 -46.51 -28.24 14.82
#